data_AF-A0A3A8PGN5-F1
#
_entry.id   AF-A0A3A8PGN5-F1
#
_cell.length_a   1.000
_cell.length_b   1.000
_cell.length_c   1.000
_cell.angle_alpha   90.00
_cell.angle_beta   90.00
_cell.angle_gamma   90.00
#
_symmetry.space_group_name_H-M   'P 1'
#
loop_
_entity.id
_entity.type
_entity.pdbx_description
1 polymer ?
#
loop_
_entity_poly.entity_id
_entity_poly.type
_entity_poly.pdbx_seq_one_letter_code
_entity_poly.pdbx_strand_id
1 'polypeptide(L)'
;PPAPPPPPAVQLSGTDPRVRDFLKGLSSDADFARWLSAEDLVRRFAASANLIAEGQSPRMPLSFMAPAGAFRVTKRQGRTVTARESHTRYDGVARVISSLDAKTAGQVYQELKPLLDAAHGELAPPGRSLDETLSQAIGRLTRVPVPKAPAELTPRGALFVYADPDLEALGAAEKHLLRMGPENMRKVQAKLTELAAALGLPSPQQARQP
;
A
#
# COMPACT_ATOMS: atom_id res chain seq x y z
N PRO A 1 -36.05 -27.28 10.26
CA PRO A 1 -34.75 -27.81 9.81
C PRO A 1 -33.57 -27.16 10.54
N PRO A 2 -32.54 -27.91 10.98
CA PRO A 2 -31.31 -27.31 11.47
C PRO A 2 -30.63 -26.53 10.34
N ALA A 3 -30.00 -25.41 10.68
CA ALA A 3 -29.23 -24.62 9.73
C ALA A 3 -28.07 -25.47 9.15
N PRO A 4 -27.73 -25.32 7.86
CA PRO A 4 -26.58 -26.02 7.29
C PRO A 4 -25.30 -25.65 8.04
N PRO A 5 -24.34 -26.58 8.20
CA PRO A 5 -23.08 -26.29 8.86
C PRO A 5 -22.36 -25.17 8.11
N PRO A 6 -21.67 -24.26 8.83
CA PRO A 6 -20.90 -23.21 8.18
C PRO A 6 -19.84 -23.84 7.25
N PRO A 7 -19.56 -23.22 6.09
CA PRO A 7 -18.50 -23.70 5.21
C PRO A 7 -17.18 -23.80 5.98
N PRO A 8 -16.31 -24.77 5.65
CA PRO A 8 -15.04 -24.95 6.33
C PRO A 8 -14.21 -23.66 6.26
N ALA A 9 -13.64 -23.27 7.39
CA ALA A 9 -12.76 -22.10 7.47
C ALA A 9 -11.57 -22.28 6.51
N VAL A 10 -11.29 -21.25 5.72
CA VAL A 10 -10.15 -21.25 4.80
C VAL A 10 -8.85 -21.24 5.61
N GLN A 11 -8.03 -22.29 5.47
CA GLN A 11 -6.74 -22.39 6.16
C GLN A 11 -5.71 -21.47 5.50
N LEU A 12 -5.18 -20.49 6.25
CA LEU A 12 -4.19 -19.54 5.75
C LEU A 12 -2.73 -20.00 5.96
N SER A 13 -2.46 -20.73 7.05
CA SER A 13 -1.10 -21.21 7.34
C SER A 13 -0.61 -22.19 6.28
N GLY A 14 0.65 -22.06 5.86
CA GLY A 14 1.26 -22.93 4.85
C GLY A 14 0.84 -22.64 3.40
N THR A 15 0.08 -21.58 3.15
CA THR A 15 -0.36 -21.21 1.78
C THR A 15 0.69 -20.44 0.98
N ASP A 16 1.72 -19.89 1.64
CA ASP A 16 2.73 -19.06 0.99
C ASP A 16 3.42 -19.68 -0.23
N PRO A 17 3.84 -20.97 -0.25
CA PRO A 17 4.44 -21.56 -1.45
C PRO A 17 3.51 -21.45 -2.67
N ARG A 18 2.23 -21.79 -2.50
CA ARG A 18 1.21 -21.70 -3.56
C ARG A 18 0.96 -20.24 -3.95
N VAL A 19 0.87 -19.33 -2.97
CA VAL A 19 0.68 -17.90 -3.22
C VAL A 19 1.85 -17.34 -4.04
N ARG A 20 3.10 -17.70 -3.71
CA ARG A 20 4.29 -17.30 -4.48
C ARG A 20 4.22 -17.78 -5.92
N ASP A 21 3.73 -18.99 -6.18
CA ASP A 21 3.61 -19.52 -7.54
C ASP A 21 2.68 -18.66 -8.41
N PHE A 22 1.56 -18.19 -7.85
CA PHE A 22 0.69 -17.23 -8.55
C PHE A 22 1.36 -15.86 -8.74
N LEU A 23 2.12 -15.38 -7.74
CA LEU A 23 2.71 -14.04 -7.77
C LEU A 23 3.94 -13.93 -8.69
N LYS A 24 4.68 -15.02 -8.97
CA LYS A 24 5.91 -15.01 -9.79
C LYS A 24 5.76 -14.32 -11.15
N GLY A 25 4.59 -14.40 -11.78
CA GLY A 25 4.31 -13.81 -13.08
C GLY A 25 4.02 -12.31 -13.07
N LEU A 26 3.88 -11.68 -11.90
CA LEU A 26 3.46 -10.28 -11.82
C LEU A 26 4.56 -9.28 -12.17
N SER A 27 5.83 -9.65 -12.01
CA SER A 27 6.95 -8.78 -12.37
C SER A 27 8.23 -9.59 -12.53
N SER A 28 9.07 -9.18 -13.48
CA SER A 28 10.44 -9.69 -13.65
C SER A 28 11.48 -8.99 -12.76
N ASP A 29 11.05 -8.10 -11.88
CA ASP A 29 11.93 -7.32 -11.01
C ASP A 29 12.57 -8.19 -9.93
N ALA A 30 13.90 -8.13 -9.79
CA ALA A 30 14.63 -8.94 -8.83
C ALA A 30 14.25 -8.65 -7.37
N ASP A 31 13.92 -7.40 -7.04
CA ASP A 31 13.48 -7.06 -5.69
C ASP A 31 12.07 -7.58 -5.42
N PHE A 32 11.20 -7.61 -6.42
CA PHE A 32 9.89 -8.26 -6.31
C PHE A 32 10.04 -9.74 -5.97
N ALA A 33 10.86 -10.47 -6.74
CA ALA A 33 11.14 -11.89 -6.48
C ALA A 33 11.72 -12.12 -5.08
N ARG A 34 12.63 -11.25 -4.62
CA ARG A 34 13.19 -11.29 -3.26
C ARG A 34 12.14 -11.04 -2.18
N TRP A 35 11.23 -10.10 -2.39
CA TRP A 35 10.17 -9.79 -1.42
C TRP A 35 9.15 -10.91 -1.29
N LEU A 36 8.93 -11.69 -2.35
CA LEU A 36 8.08 -12.88 -2.27
C LEU A 36 8.62 -13.91 -1.27
N SER A 37 9.89 -13.89 -0.89
CA SER A 37 10.45 -14.75 0.17
C SER A 37 9.94 -14.40 1.58
N ALA A 38 9.26 -13.28 1.77
CA ALA A 38 8.60 -12.98 3.04
C ALA A 38 7.52 -14.01 3.37
N GLU A 39 7.25 -14.18 4.66
CA GLU A 39 6.20 -15.08 5.16
C GLU A 39 4.88 -14.33 5.39
N ASP A 40 3.78 -15.07 5.45
CA ASP A 40 2.42 -14.60 5.68
C ASP A 40 1.95 -13.59 4.62
N LEU A 41 2.22 -13.87 3.34
CA LEU A 41 2.02 -12.93 2.23
C LEU A 41 0.58 -12.42 2.17
N VAL A 42 -0.39 -13.33 2.29
CA VAL A 42 -1.84 -13.02 2.22
C VAL A 42 -2.26 -12.14 3.40
N ARG A 43 -1.83 -12.48 4.62
CA ARG A 43 -2.15 -11.71 5.85
C ARG A 43 -1.50 -10.34 5.81
N ARG A 44 -0.25 -10.23 5.37
CA ARG A 44 0.45 -8.94 5.22
C ARG A 44 -0.22 -8.05 4.18
N PHE A 45 -0.68 -8.62 3.08
CA PHE A 45 -1.44 -7.88 2.07
C PHE A 45 -2.75 -7.34 2.67
N ALA A 46 -3.57 -8.21 3.27
CA ALA A 46 -4.85 -7.85 3.88
C ALA A 46 -4.66 -6.78 4.99
N ALA A 47 -3.66 -6.96 5.86
CA ALA A 47 -3.32 -5.99 6.90
C ALA A 47 -2.88 -4.65 6.32
N SER A 48 -2.08 -4.66 5.25
CA SER A 48 -1.63 -3.42 4.60
C SER A 48 -2.79 -2.68 3.96
N ALA A 49 -3.69 -3.40 3.26
CA ALA A 49 -4.89 -2.82 2.69
C ALA A 49 -5.78 -2.17 3.77
N ASN A 50 -6.04 -2.88 4.87
CA ASN A 50 -6.85 -2.37 5.97
C ASN A 50 -6.22 -1.15 6.64
N LEU A 51 -4.93 -1.19 6.96
CA LEU A 51 -4.20 -0.05 7.55
C LEU A 51 -4.29 1.19 6.65
N ILE A 52 -4.02 1.04 5.34
CA ILE A 52 -4.07 2.17 4.41
C ILE A 52 -5.51 2.71 4.29
N ALA A 53 -6.52 1.83 4.22
CA ALA A 53 -7.93 2.24 4.17
C ALA A 53 -8.31 3.09 5.40
N GLU A 54 -7.78 2.77 6.57
CA GLU A 54 -7.96 3.53 7.82
C GLU A 54 -6.99 4.73 7.96
N GLY A 55 -6.20 5.04 6.93
CA GLY A 55 -5.25 6.16 6.93
C GLY A 55 -4.00 5.90 7.78
N GLN A 56 -3.75 4.66 8.18
CA GLN A 56 -2.60 4.22 8.98
C GLN A 56 -1.46 3.71 8.10
N SER A 57 -0.22 3.89 8.57
CA SER A 57 0.97 3.51 7.80
C SER A 57 1.15 1.97 7.77
N PRO A 58 1.29 1.34 6.59
CA PRO A 58 1.50 -0.11 6.46
C PRO A 58 2.96 -0.53 6.71
N ARG A 59 3.76 0.31 7.37
CA ARG A 59 5.22 0.11 7.54
C ARG A 59 5.58 -1.22 8.21
N MET A 60 4.79 -1.66 9.18
CA MET A 60 5.04 -2.90 9.92
C MET A 60 4.83 -4.15 9.06
N PRO A 61 3.65 -4.37 8.43
CA PRO A 61 3.46 -5.53 7.56
C PRO A 61 4.35 -5.49 6.31
N LEU A 62 4.74 -4.30 5.83
CA LEU A 62 5.62 -4.12 4.65
C LEU A 62 7.09 -3.89 5.02
N SER A 63 7.54 -4.29 6.21
CA SER A 63 8.91 -4.04 6.67
C SER A 63 10.00 -4.64 5.77
N PHE A 64 9.69 -5.70 5.03
CA PHE A 64 10.58 -6.32 4.04
C PHE A 64 10.86 -5.41 2.81
N MET A 65 10.02 -4.40 2.59
CA MET A 65 10.17 -3.36 1.56
C MET A 65 10.87 -2.11 2.10
N ALA A 66 11.28 -2.10 3.38
CA ALA A 66 11.81 -0.91 4.01
C ALA A 66 13.05 -0.39 3.25
N PRO A 67 13.08 0.91 2.89
CA PRO A 67 14.20 1.44 2.16
C PRO A 67 15.42 1.58 3.08
N ALA A 68 16.62 1.38 2.53
CA ALA A 68 17.87 1.50 3.27
C ALA A 68 18.24 2.97 3.52
N GLY A 69 18.99 3.21 4.61
CA GLY A 69 19.54 4.53 4.94
C GLY A 69 18.60 5.47 5.69
N ALA A 70 19.18 6.48 6.34
CA ALA A 70 18.45 7.42 7.19
C ALA A 70 17.71 8.50 6.40
N PHE A 71 16.65 9.04 7.01
CA PHE A 71 15.98 10.24 6.52
C PHE A 71 16.89 11.45 6.71
N ARG A 72 16.96 12.31 5.68
CA ARG A 72 17.77 13.53 5.63
C ARG A 72 16.94 14.74 5.22
N VAL A 73 17.32 15.89 5.78
CA VAL A 73 16.80 17.21 5.44
C VAL A 73 17.92 18.08 4.90
N THR A 74 17.57 19.12 4.16
CA THR A 74 18.50 20.14 3.67
C THR A 74 17.90 21.53 3.82
N LYS A 75 18.74 22.57 3.84
CA LYS A 75 18.27 23.96 3.85
C LYS A 75 18.19 24.49 2.42
N ARG A 76 17.02 25.00 2.02
CA ARG A 76 16.84 25.75 0.77
C ARG A 76 16.17 27.08 1.06
N GLN A 77 16.81 28.18 0.64
CA GLN A 77 16.32 29.55 0.86
C GLN A 77 15.93 29.82 2.33
N GLY A 78 16.75 29.34 3.27
CA GLY A 78 16.52 29.49 4.71
C GLY A 78 15.51 28.50 5.33
N ARG A 79 14.79 27.71 4.52
CA ARG A 79 13.78 26.75 4.97
C ARG A 79 14.33 25.34 5.03
N THR A 80 13.89 24.55 6.00
CA THR A 80 14.24 23.13 6.10
C THR A 80 13.29 22.33 5.23
N VAL A 81 13.81 21.58 4.27
CA VAL A 81 13.01 20.75 3.36
C VAL A 81 13.55 19.32 3.33
N THR A 82 12.74 18.39 2.84
CA THR A 82 13.19 17.01 2.60
C THR A 82 14.36 17.02 1.59
N ALA A 83 15.46 16.33 1.92
CA ALA A 83 16.59 16.20 1.01
C ALA A 83 16.24 15.23 -0.15
N ARG A 84 16.83 15.43 -1.34
CA ARG A 84 16.53 14.57 -2.50
C ARG A 84 16.85 13.11 -2.23
N GLU A 85 17.93 12.86 -1.49
CA GLU A 85 18.38 11.54 -1.06
C GLU A 85 17.32 10.81 -0.23
N SER A 86 16.49 11.56 0.52
CA SER A 86 15.41 10.96 1.31
C SER A 86 14.33 10.34 0.44
N HIS A 87 14.10 10.91 -0.75
CA HIS A 87 13.16 10.41 -1.75
C HIS A 87 13.77 9.25 -2.54
N THR A 88 15.03 9.37 -2.98
CA THR A 88 15.75 8.33 -3.76
C THR A 88 15.79 6.97 -3.06
N ARG A 89 15.78 6.95 -1.72
CA ARG A 89 15.64 5.72 -0.93
C ARG A 89 14.41 4.88 -1.30
N TYR A 90 13.33 5.52 -1.76
CA TYR A 90 12.10 4.86 -2.18
C TYR A 90 12.05 4.51 -3.67
N ASP A 91 13.09 4.82 -4.45
CA ASP A 91 13.11 4.54 -5.91
C ASP A 91 12.95 3.05 -6.18
N GLY A 92 13.57 2.19 -5.36
CA GLY A 92 13.40 0.74 -5.45
C GLY A 92 11.95 0.30 -5.23
N VAL A 93 11.27 0.89 -4.24
CA VAL A 93 9.85 0.62 -3.96
C VAL A 93 8.95 1.07 -5.10
N ALA A 94 9.13 2.30 -5.56
CA ALA A 94 8.33 2.84 -6.65
C ALA A 94 8.56 2.07 -7.96
N ARG A 95 9.81 1.67 -8.25
CA ARG A 95 10.17 0.84 -9.41
C ARG A 95 9.44 -0.51 -9.36
N VAL A 96 9.56 -1.26 -8.26
CA VAL A 96 8.92 -2.57 -8.14
C VAL A 96 7.41 -2.44 -8.29
N ILE A 97 6.78 -1.50 -7.57
CA ILE A 97 5.33 -1.27 -7.72
C ILE A 97 5.00 -0.99 -9.18
N SER A 98 5.68 -0.03 -9.82
CA SER A 98 5.43 0.34 -11.21
C SER A 98 5.69 -0.77 -12.23
N SER A 99 6.44 -1.81 -11.87
CA SER A 99 6.75 -2.96 -12.73
C SER A 99 5.64 -4.02 -12.76
N LEU A 100 4.65 -3.94 -11.86
CA LEU A 100 3.59 -4.94 -11.76
C LEU A 100 2.72 -4.96 -13.02
N ASP A 101 2.54 -6.14 -13.61
CA ASP A 101 1.59 -6.37 -14.70
C ASP A 101 0.16 -6.35 -14.15
N ALA A 102 -0.59 -5.28 -14.43
CA ALA A 102 -1.90 -5.09 -13.83
C ALA A 102 -2.93 -6.12 -14.30
N LYS A 103 -2.87 -6.53 -15.58
CA LYS A 103 -3.78 -7.55 -16.13
C LYS A 103 -3.62 -8.88 -15.40
N THR A 104 -2.38 -9.33 -15.25
CA THR A 104 -2.03 -10.56 -14.54
C THR A 104 -2.37 -10.42 -13.06
N ALA A 105 -2.18 -9.23 -12.47
CA ALA A 105 -2.59 -8.96 -11.09
C ALA A 105 -4.11 -9.15 -10.88
N GLY A 106 -4.94 -8.74 -11.84
CA GLY A 106 -6.38 -9.01 -11.80
C GLY A 106 -6.72 -10.50 -11.78
N GLN A 107 -6.06 -11.30 -12.62
CA GLN A 107 -6.24 -12.76 -12.66
C GLN A 107 -5.81 -13.42 -11.35
N VAL A 108 -4.60 -13.09 -10.88
CA VAL A 108 -4.06 -13.60 -9.61
C VAL A 108 -4.93 -13.19 -8.43
N TYR A 109 -5.47 -11.98 -8.45
CA TYR A 109 -6.38 -11.51 -7.41
C TYR A 109 -7.64 -12.37 -7.31
N GLN A 110 -8.25 -12.76 -8.44
CA GLN A 110 -9.42 -13.64 -8.46
C GLN A 110 -9.07 -15.05 -7.94
N GLU A 111 -7.93 -15.61 -8.36
CA GLU A 111 -7.47 -16.93 -7.89
C GLU A 111 -7.18 -16.96 -6.39
N LEU A 112 -6.61 -15.87 -5.86
CA LEU A 112 -6.27 -15.74 -4.44
C LEU A 112 -7.43 -15.19 -3.60
N LYS A 113 -8.56 -14.82 -4.21
CA LYS A 113 -9.67 -14.13 -3.54
C LYS A 113 -10.14 -14.85 -2.27
N PRO A 114 -10.36 -16.17 -2.24
CA PRO A 114 -10.80 -16.85 -1.01
C PRO A 114 -9.80 -16.74 0.14
N LEU A 115 -8.49 -16.76 -0.15
CA LEU A 115 -7.44 -16.59 0.86
C LEU A 115 -7.40 -15.14 1.36
N LEU A 116 -7.50 -14.18 0.43
CA LEU A 116 -7.46 -12.76 0.76
C LEU A 116 -8.70 -12.32 1.56
N ASP A 117 -9.89 -12.82 1.21
CA ASP A 117 -11.13 -12.56 1.96
C ASP A 117 -11.07 -13.15 3.37
N ALA A 118 -10.54 -14.37 3.52
CA ALA A 118 -10.33 -14.98 4.82
C ALA A 118 -9.35 -14.18 5.70
N ALA A 119 -8.22 -13.75 5.13
CA ALA A 119 -7.25 -12.93 5.85
C ALA A 119 -7.78 -11.53 6.19
N HIS A 120 -8.59 -10.95 5.31
CA HIS A 120 -9.26 -9.68 5.56
C HIS A 120 -10.28 -9.79 6.70
N GLY A 121 -11.08 -10.86 6.73
CA GLY A 121 -12.08 -11.11 7.77
C GLY A 121 -11.52 -11.27 9.18
N GLU A 122 -10.23 -11.58 9.34
CA GLU A 122 -9.56 -11.60 10.65
C GLU A 122 -9.29 -10.20 11.22
N LEU A 123 -9.31 -9.17 10.37
CA LEU A 123 -8.90 -7.80 10.71
C LEU A 123 -10.03 -6.78 10.57
N ALA A 124 -10.92 -6.98 9.60
CA ALA A 124 -11.89 -5.99 9.19
C ALA A 124 -13.12 -5.99 10.12
N PRO A 125 -13.73 -4.81 10.34
CA PRO A 125 -15.04 -4.73 10.96
C PRO A 125 -16.08 -5.55 10.17
N PRO A 126 -17.09 -6.14 10.83
CA PRO A 126 -18.17 -6.85 10.15
C PRO A 126 -18.82 -5.98 9.08
N GLY A 127 -19.09 -6.56 7.91
CA GLY A 127 -19.86 -5.92 6.84
C GLY A 127 -19.05 -5.17 5.77
N ARG A 128 -17.73 -5.00 5.93
CA ARG A 128 -16.88 -4.44 4.86
C ARG A 128 -16.20 -5.55 4.06
N SER A 129 -16.31 -5.52 2.74
CA SER A 129 -15.61 -6.47 1.85
C SER A 129 -14.15 -6.08 1.61
N LEU A 130 -13.33 -7.04 1.18
CA LEU A 130 -11.95 -6.76 0.78
C LEU A 130 -11.88 -5.74 -0.38
N ASP A 131 -12.76 -5.88 -1.37
CA ASP A 131 -12.80 -5.06 -2.58
C ASP A 131 -13.06 -3.58 -2.23
N GLU A 132 -13.98 -3.32 -1.29
CA GLU A 132 -14.26 -1.99 -0.75
C GLU A 132 -13.07 -1.44 0.03
N THR A 133 -12.42 -2.27 0.87
CA THR A 133 -11.22 -1.89 1.61
C THR A 133 -10.08 -1.52 0.66
N LEU A 134 -9.83 -2.31 -0.39
CA LEU A 134 -8.82 -2.02 -1.41
C LEU A 134 -9.15 -0.76 -2.20
N SER A 135 -10.41 -0.58 -2.61
CA SER A 135 -10.87 0.64 -3.29
C SER A 135 -10.66 1.88 -2.42
N GLN A 136 -10.99 1.82 -1.13
CA GLN A 136 -10.75 2.91 -0.18
C GLN A 136 -9.26 3.18 0.01
N ALA A 137 -8.44 2.14 0.19
CA ALA A 137 -6.99 2.26 0.36
C ALA A 137 -6.32 2.91 -0.86
N ILE A 138 -6.61 2.42 -2.06
CA ILE A 138 -6.09 2.98 -3.31
C ILE A 138 -6.61 4.40 -3.50
N GLY A 139 -7.90 4.65 -3.25
CA GLY A 139 -8.52 5.97 -3.34
C GLY A 139 -7.86 7.00 -2.42
N ARG A 140 -7.49 6.62 -1.20
CA ARG A 140 -6.73 7.47 -0.28
C ARG A 140 -5.39 7.90 -0.86
N LEU A 141 -4.60 6.95 -1.35
CA LEU A 141 -3.26 7.21 -1.87
C LEU A 141 -3.29 7.98 -3.20
N THR A 142 -4.20 7.66 -4.10
CA THR A 142 -4.30 8.30 -5.43
C THR A 142 -4.84 9.73 -5.37
N ARG A 143 -5.58 10.10 -4.33
CA ARG A 143 -6.07 11.47 -4.12
C ARG A 143 -5.06 12.43 -3.51
N VAL A 144 -3.94 11.93 -2.97
CA VAL A 144 -2.91 12.80 -2.39
C VAL A 144 -2.32 13.68 -3.50
N PRO A 145 -2.42 15.02 -3.40
CA PRO A 145 -1.86 15.89 -4.43
C PRO A 145 -0.33 15.80 -4.42
N VAL A 146 0.26 15.68 -5.60
CA VAL A 146 1.72 15.68 -5.73
C VAL A 146 2.26 17.10 -5.52
N PRO A 147 3.12 17.34 -4.51
CA PRO A 147 3.64 18.68 -4.26
C PRO A 147 4.44 19.24 -5.44
N LYS A 148 4.18 20.51 -5.80
CA LYS A 148 4.90 21.22 -6.88
C LYS A 148 6.28 21.73 -6.44
N ALA A 149 6.48 21.89 -5.14
CA ALA A 149 7.73 22.32 -4.53
C ALA A 149 8.08 21.38 -3.35
N PRO A 150 9.35 21.31 -2.93
CA PRO A 150 9.74 20.54 -1.76
C PRO A 150 8.94 20.99 -0.53
N ALA A 151 8.31 20.03 0.15
CA ALA A 151 7.54 20.33 1.35
C ALA A 151 8.48 20.79 2.49
N GLU A 152 8.14 21.93 3.08
CA GLU A 152 8.85 22.49 4.23
C GLU A 152 8.55 21.68 5.49
N LEU A 153 9.57 21.53 6.33
CA LEU A 153 9.54 20.73 7.54
C LEU A 153 9.92 21.57 8.75
N THR A 154 9.19 21.37 9.83
CA THR A 154 9.47 21.96 11.15
C THR A 154 9.93 20.87 12.11
N PRO A 155 10.99 21.10 12.90
CA PRO A 155 11.37 20.17 13.97
C PRO A 155 10.27 20.05 15.03
N ARG A 156 9.98 18.82 15.46
CA ARG A 156 9.09 18.52 16.58
C ARG A 156 9.73 17.41 17.43
N GLY A 157 10.48 17.82 18.45
CA GLY A 157 11.32 16.92 19.23
C GLY A 157 12.40 16.27 18.35
N ALA A 158 12.50 14.94 18.39
CA ALA A 158 13.42 14.16 17.56
C ALA A 158 12.91 13.92 16.11
N LEU A 159 11.72 14.43 15.77
CA LEU A 159 11.08 14.20 14.48
C LEU A 159 10.94 15.49 13.68
N PHE A 160 10.57 15.34 12.41
CA PHE A 160 10.13 16.42 11.54
C PHE A 160 8.65 16.26 11.21
N VAL A 161 7.92 17.37 11.19
CA VAL A 161 6.53 17.48 10.74
C VAL A 161 6.45 18.42 9.54
N TYR A 162 5.41 18.29 8.72
CA TYR A 162 5.17 19.24 7.64
C TYR A 162 4.77 20.60 8.20
N ALA A 163 5.34 21.67 7.65
CA ALA A 163 4.97 23.04 8.01
C ALA A 163 3.60 23.45 7.43
N ASP A 164 3.24 22.84 6.29
CA ASP A 164 1.93 23.00 5.66
C ASP A 164 0.87 22.22 6.48
N PRO A 165 -0.15 22.90 7.06
CA PRO A 165 -1.18 22.25 7.85
C PRO A 165 -1.99 21.20 7.09
N ASP A 166 -2.22 21.41 5.79
CA ASP A 166 -2.99 20.49 4.96
C ASP A 166 -2.22 19.19 4.75
N LEU A 167 -0.89 19.29 4.52
CA LEU A 167 -0.02 18.11 4.42
C LEU A 167 0.15 17.41 5.78
N GLU A 168 0.22 18.16 6.88
CA GLU A 168 0.38 17.57 8.20
C GLU A 168 -0.89 16.88 8.71
N ALA A 169 -2.07 17.39 8.32
CA ALA A 169 -3.38 16.81 8.64
C ALA A 169 -3.67 15.49 7.91
N LEU A 170 -2.91 15.15 6.86
CA LEU A 170 -3.04 13.88 6.17
C LEU A 170 -2.77 12.68 7.10
N GLY A 171 -3.42 11.56 6.78
CA GLY A 171 -3.19 10.30 7.46
C GLY A 171 -1.76 9.80 7.33
N ALA A 172 -1.37 8.88 8.19
CA ALA A 172 -0.03 8.33 8.22
C ALA A 172 0.32 7.58 6.92
N ALA A 173 -0.66 6.97 6.23
CA ALA A 173 -0.47 6.34 4.92
C ALA A 173 -0.13 7.37 3.83
N GLU A 174 -0.89 8.46 3.77
CA GLU A 174 -0.70 9.55 2.81
C GLU A 174 0.61 10.29 3.06
N LYS A 175 0.96 10.55 4.33
CA LYS A 175 2.27 11.10 4.69
C LYS A 175 3.41 10.12 4.37
N HIS A 176 3.18 8.82 4.40
CA HIS A 176 4.15 7.84 3.91
C HIS A 176 4.39 8.00 2.42
N LEU A 177 3.33 8.15 1.62
CA LEU A 177 3.43 8.41 0.18
C LEU A 177 4.18 9.72 -0.10
N LEU A 178 3.90 10.80 0.64
CA LEU A 178 4.63 12.08 0.51
C LEU A 178 6.14 11.94 0.75
N ARG A 179 6.56 11.06 1.67
CA ARG A 179 8.00 10.81 1.95
C ARG A 179 8.72 10.18 0.77
N MET A 180 8.01 9.51 -0.14
CA MET A 180 8.60 8.94 -1.36
C MET A 180 9.02 10.02 -2.36
N GLY A 181 8.44 11.21 -2.27
CA GLY A 181 8.74 12.35 -3.13
C GLY A 181 7.97 12.34 -4.46
N PRO A 182 7.89 13.49 -5.16
CA PRO A 182 6.95 13.69 -6.25
C PRO A 182 7.06 12.69 -7.41
N GLU A 183 8.27 12.28 -7.78
CA GLU A 183 8.49 11.32 -8.87
C GLU A 183 7.97 9.92 -8.52
N ASN A 184 8.31 9.43 -7.34
CA ASN A 184 7.87 8.13 -6.85
C ASN A 184 6.37 8.09 -6.56
N MET A 185 5.82 9.18 -6.02
CA MET A 185 4.37 9.33 -5.84
C MET A 185 3.63 9.11 -7.15
N ARG A 186 4.04 9.79 -8.24
CA ARG A 186 3.38 9.65 -9.55
C ARG A 186 3.43 8.21 -10.07
N LYS A 187 4.58 7.54 -9.97
CA LYS A 187 4.74 6.13 -10.38
C LYS A 187 3.79 5.22 -9.61
N VAL A 188 3.76 5.36 -8.29
CA VAL A 188 2.92 4.56 -7.40
C VAL A 188 1.44 4.85 -7.67
N GLN A 189 1.02 6.12 -7.70
CA GLN A 189 -0.38 6.50 -7.95
C GLN A 189 -0.88 6.04 -9.32
N ALA A 190 -0.07 6.18 -10.37
CA ALA A 190 -0.42 5.69 -11.70
C ALA A 190 -0.66 4.18 -11.70
N LYS A 191 0.27 3.41 -11.11
CA LYS A 191 0.12 1.96 -11.04
C LYS A 191 -1.03 1.51 -10.14
N LEU A 192 -1.26 2.17 -9.01
CA LEU A 192 -2.42 1.86 -8.15
C LEU A 192 -3.74 2.09 -8.88
N THR A 193 -3.82 3.12 -9.73
CA THR A 193 -5.00 3.38 -10.57
C THR A 193 -5.20 2.28 -11.61
N GLU A 194 -4.13 1.84 -12.27
CA GLU A 194 -4.14 0.73 -13.23
C GLU A 194 -4.56 -0.59 -12.56
N LEU A 195 -4.02 -0.88 -11.38
CA LEU A 195 -4.37 -2.05 -10.58
C LEU A 195 -5.85 -2.02 -10.15
N ALA A 196 -6.35 -0.89 -9.68
CA ALA A 196 -7.77 -0.77 -9.29
C ALA A 196 -8.71 -1.12 -10.45
N ALA A 197 -8.39 -0.66 -11.66
CA ALA A 197 -9.15 -1.00 -12.86
C ALA A 197 -9.05 -2.50 -13.20
N ALA A 198 -7.84 -3.06 -13.18
CA ALA A 198 -7.62 -4.47 -13.55
C ALA A 198 -8.21 -5.46 -12.54
N LEU A 199 -8.28 -5.09 -11.27
CA LEU A 199 -8.91 -5.89 -10.21
C LEU A 199 -10.45 -5.79 -10.24
N GLY A 200 -11.02 -4.87 -11.02
CA GLY A 200 -12.47 -4.65 -11.06
C GLY A 200 -13.03 -4.05 -9.77
N LEU A 201 -12.22 -3.27 -9.05
CA LEU A 201 -12.62 -2.70 -7.76
C LEU A 201 -13.77 -1.68 -7.94
N PRO A 202 -14.71 -1.60 -6.99
CA PRO A 202 -15.78 -0.61 -7.04
C PRO A 202 -15.20 0.80 -7.02
N SER A 203 -15.94 1.76 -7.58
CA SER A 203 -15.52 3.16 -7.48
C SER A 203 -15.50 3.60 -6.00
N PRO A 204 -14.52 4.40 -5.55
CA PRO A 204 -14.43 4.84 -4.15
C PRO A 204 -15.66 5.60 -3.60
N GLN A 205 -16.58 6.02 -4.47
CA GLN A 205 -17.88 6.61 -4.09
C GLN A 205 -18.96 5.55 -3.81
N GLN A 206 -18.86 4.36 -4.41
CA GLN A 206 -19.79 3.24 -4.21
C GLN A 206 -19.50 2.49 -2.91
N ALA A 207 -18.23 2.41 -2.49
CA ALA A 207 -17.78 1.78 -1.23
C ALA A 207 -18.20 2.55 0.06
N ARG A 208 -19.06 3.57 -0.06
CA ARG A 208 -19.57 4.39 1.06
C ARG A 208 -21.04 4.13 1.38
N GLN A 209 -21.68 3.13 0.78
CA GLN A 209 -23.07 2.82 1.14
C GLN A 209 -23.10 1.93 2.39
N PRO A 210 -23.90 2.30 3.41
CA PRO A 210 -24.07 1.51 4.63
C PRO A 210 -24.84 0.22 4.39
#